data_AF-A0AAJ6Y4R2-F1
#
_entry.id   AF-A0AAJ6Y4R2-F1
#
_cell.length_a   1.000
_cell.length_b   1.000
_cell.length_c   1.000
_cell.angle_alpha   90.00
_cell.angle_beta   90.00
_cell.angle_gamma   90.00
#
_symmetry.space_group_name_H-M   'P 1'
#
loop_
_entity.id
_entity.type
_entity.pdbx_description
1 polymer ?
#
loop_
_entity_poly.entity_id
_entity_poly.type
_entity_poly.pdbx_seq_one_letter_code
_entity_poly.pdbx_strand_id
1 'polypeptide(L)'
;MPHPDMEIVEKMLYNIDDALADVDVRGGGVFKALTAARFPFLEEACLSVNHVKMEANAMYSPSYTVDGTFQVFYVARGTGRVQVVGTGGKRVLDTKIQAGQLLVVPRFFAVAQIADGEGMEFVSILPGTSPAVEEFASKKSVWNPLSPIVSQVSLSVTLEFEEFFRSNMQKTTILVPPTN
;
A
#
# COMPACT_ATOMS: atom_id res chain seq x y z
N MET A 1 4.95 -41.37 -2.58
CA MET A 1 5.37 -39.95 -2.75
C MET A 1 6.58 -39.73 -1.87
N PRO A 2 7.61 -38.98 -2.31
CA PRO A 2 8.67 -38.55 -1.40
C PRO A 2 8.07 -37.69 -0.28
N HIS A 3 8.53 -37.89 0.95
CA HIS A 3 8.12 -37.06 2.09
C HIS A 3 8.86 -35.72 2.01
N PRO A 4 8.19 -34.58 2.23
CA PRO A 4 8.85 -33.29 2.25
C PRO A 4 9.89 -33.25 3.36
N ASP A 5 11.07 -32.70 3.04
CA ASP A 5 12.05 -32.35 4.06
C ASP A 5 11.52 -31.14 4.83
N MET A 6 11.10 -31.36 6.07
CA MET A 6 10.49 -30.33 6.91
C MET A 6 11.45 -29.18 7.21
N GLU A 7 12.77 -29.42 7.21
CA GLU A 7 13.77 -28.38 7.43
C GLU A 7 13.83 -27.40 6.24
N ILE A 8 13.60 -27.92 5.03
CA ILE A 8 13.48 -27.10 3.81
C ILE A 8 12.14 -26.34 3.81
N VAL A 9 11.05 -27.02 4.21
CA VAL A 9 9.72 -26.39 4.26
C VAL A 9 9.71 -25.21 5.24
N GLU A 10 10.25 -25.36 6.45
CA GLU A 10 10.31 -24.26 7.43
C GLU A 10 11.15 -23.07 6.94
N LYS A 11 12.17 -23.31 6.11
CA LYS A 11 12.99 -22.24 5.50
C LYS A 11 12.33 -21.57 4.30
N MET A 12 11.32 -22.18 3.68
CA MET A 12 10.67 -21.70 2.45
C MET A 12 9.19 -21.32 2.63
N LEU A 13 8.59 -21.62 3.77
CA LEU A 13 7.19 -21.34 4.07
C LEU A 13 7.06 -20.27 5.16
N TYR A 14 6.31 -19.23 4.86
CA TYR A 14 5.95 -18.20 5.84
C TYR A 14 4.45 -17.90 5.76
N ASN A 15 3.75 -18.01 6.90
CA ASN A 15 2.34 -17.63 6.97
C ASN A 15 2.18 -16.16 7.36
N ILE A 16 1.96 -15.29 6.37
CA ILE A 16 1.73 -13.86 6.60
C ILE A 16 0.35 -13.56 7.24
N ASP A 17 -0.64 -14.45 7.06
CA ASP A 17 -1.95 -14.29 7.67
C ASP A 17 -1.91 -14.37 9.21
N ASP A 18 -0.97 -15.14 9.76
CA ASP A 18 -0.78 -15.29 11.22
C ASP A 18 0.23 -14.29 11.80
N ALA A 19 0.95 -13.56 10.94
CA ALA A 19 1.93 -12.57 11.40
C ALA A 19 1.27 -11.38 12.12
N LEU A 20 2.02 -10.72 13.00
CA LEU A 20 1.56 -9.50 13.67
C LEU A 20 1.35 -8.37 12.64
N ALA A 21 0.33 -7.54 12.88
CA ALA A 21 0.06 -6.36 12.06
C ALA A 21 1.17 -5.32 12.22
N ASP A 22 1.62 -4.74 11.10
CA ASP A 22 2.48 -3.55 11.11
C ASP A 22 1.66 -2.28 11.29
N VAL A 23 0.45 -2.27 10.72
CA VAL A 23 -0.54 -1.22 10.90
C VAL A 23 -1.90 -1.89 11.09
N ASP A 24 -2.61 -1.47 12.14
CA ASP A 24 -3.97 -1.91 12.45
C ASP A 24 -4.79 -0.65 12.77
N VAL A 25 -5.80 -0.38 11.94
CA VAL A 25 -6.64 0.81 12.04
C VAL A 25 -8.09 0.36 12.12
N ARG A 26 -8.74 0.64 13.25
CA ARG A 26 -10.18 0.39 13.43
C ARG A 26 -10.99 1.07 12.33
N GLY A 27 -11.79 0.31 11.59
CA GLY A 27 -12.58 0.83 10.47
C GLY A 27 -11.79 1.01 9.17
N GLY A 28 -10.47 0.81 9.20
CA GLY A 28 -9.57 0.93 8.04
C GLY A 28 -9.04 -0.44 7.59
N GLY A 29 -8.69 -1.30 8.55
CA GLY A 29 -8.21 -2.65 8.34
C GLY A 29 -6.77 -2.89 8.82
N VAL A 30 -6.11 -3.89 8.25
CA VAL A 30 -4.81 -4.41 8.67
C VAL A 30 -3.83 -4.43 7.49
N PHE A 31 -2.60 -4.00 7.74
CA PHE A 31 -1.49 -4.06 6.80
C PHE A 31 -0.31 -4.82 7.44
N LYS A 32 0.29 -5.71 6.67
CA LYS A 32 1.45 -6.52 7.05
C LYS A 32 2.49 -6.49 5.93
N ALA A 33 3.73 -6.27 6.29
CA ALA A 33 4.88 -6.34 5.39
C ALA A 33 5.74 -7.57 5.72
N LEU A 34 6.13 -8.28 4.67
CA LEU A 34 7.07 -9.39 4.71
C LEU A 34 8.29 -9.03 3.86
N THR A 35 9.41 -8.87 4.55
CA THR A 35 10.71 -8.48 3.99
C THR A 35 11.75 -9.53 4.35
N ALA A 36 12.95 -9.43 3.76
CA ALA A 36 14.06 -10.33 4.07
C ALA A 36 14.45 -10.34 5.57
N ALA A 37 14.15 -9.26 6.31
CA ALA A 37 14.37 -9.19 7.75
C ALA A 37 13.48 -10.17 8.55
N ARG A 38 12.29 -10.52 8.04
CA ARG A 38 11.35 -11.47 8.67
C ARG A 38 11.39 -12.85 8.03
N PHE A 39 11.72 -12.91 6.74
CA PHE A 39 11.78 -14.15 5.98
C PHE A 39 12.98 -14.12 5.03
N PRO A 40 14.16 -14.61 5.46
CA PRO A 40 15.43 -14.46 4.72
C PRO A 40 15.43 -14.98 3.29
N PHE A 41 14.59 -15.96 2.95
CA PHE A 41 14.44 -16.46 1.58
C PHE A 41 14.07 -15.35 0.58
N LEU A 42 13.41 -14.28 1.04
CA LEU A 42 13.11 -13.12 0.20
C LEU A 42 14.36 -12.38 -0.31
N GLU A 43 15.50 -12.52 0.37
CA GLU A 43 16.79 -12.02 -0.11
C GLU A 43 17.19 -12.72 -1.42
N GLU A 44 17.06 -14.04 -1.47
CA GLU A 44 17.34 -14.84 -2.67
C GLU A 44 16.32 -14.57 -3.78
N ALA A 45 15.05 -14.38 -3.40
CA ALA A 45 13.99 -14.06 -4.35
C ALA A 45 14.08 -12.62 -4.88
N CYS A 46 14.82 -11.73 -4.23
CA CYS A 46 14.87 -10.29 -4.50
C CYS A 46 13.46 -9.65 -4.51
N LEU A 47 12.61 -10.02 -3.55
CA LEU A 47 11.22 -9.56 -3.46
C LEU A 47 10.85 -9.16 -2.04
N SER A 48 9.72 -8.47 -1.94
CA SER A 48 8.99 -8.21 -0.70
C SER A 48 7.51 -8.33 -0.98
N VAL A 49 6.75 -8.62 0.07
CA VAL A 49 5.32 -8.89 -0.02
C VAL A 49 4.59 -8.09 1.04
N ASN A 50 3.48 -7.44 0.68
CA ASN A 50 2.53 -6.94 1.65
C ASN A 50 1.23 -7.71 1.57
N HIS A 51 0.59 -7.88 2.71
CA HIS A 51 -0.75 -8.41 2.82
C HIS A 51 -1.64 -7.38 3.48
N VAL A 52 -2.72 -7.02 2.80
CA VAL A 52 -3.58 -5.90 3.17
C VAL A 52 -5.03 -6.37 3.20
N LYS A 53 -5.67 -6.20 4.35
CA LYS A 53 -7.11 -6.38 4.56
C LYS A 53 -7.71 -5.02 4.81
N MET A 54 -8.62 -4.59 3.97
CA MET A 54 -9.33 -3.32 4.06
C MET A 54 -10.76 -3.58 4.50
N GLU A 55 -11.21 -2.84 5.51
CA GLU A 55 -12.62 -2.86 5.92
C GLU A 55 -13.51 -2.17 4.87
N ALA A 56 -14.83 -2.26 5.05
CA ALA A 56 -15.82 -1.68 4.16
C ALA A 56 -15.56 -0.18 3.92
N ASN A 57 -15.47 0.22 2.66
CA ASN A 57 -15.24 1.61 2.24
C ASN A 57 -13.91 2.24 2.73
N ALA A 58 -13.00 1.45 3.29
CA ALA A 58 -11.68 1.94 3.64
C ALA A 58 -10.84 2.23 2.38
N MET A 59 -9.82 3.05 2.53
CA MET A 59 -8.87 3.41 1.47
C MET A 59 -7.46 2.94 1.84
N TYR A 60 -6.77 2.37 0.86
CA TYR A 60 -5.32 2.28 0.85
C TYR A 60 -4.78 3.58 0.23
N SER A 61 -4.11 4.38 1.06
CA SER A 61 -3.63 5.73 0.77
C SER A 61 -2.86 5.75 -0.55
N PRO A 62 -3.00 6.80 -1.39
CA PRO A 62 -2.26 6.87 -2.62
C PRO A 62 -0.76 6.74 -2.36
N SER A 63 -0.07 5.91 -3.12
CA SER A 63 1.36 5.65 -2.95
C SER A 63 2.08 5.36 -4.26
N TYR A 64 3.40 5.45 -4.24
CA TYR A 64 4.27 5.10 -5.36
C TYR A 64 5.61 4.53 -4.85
N THR A 65 6.34 3.85 -5.73
CA THR A 65 7.69 3.34 -5.47
C THR A 65 8.74 4.37 -5.86
N VAL A 66 9.56 4.79 -4.90
CA VAL A 66 10.63 5.79 -5.08
C VAL A 66 11.83 5.22 -5.82
N ASP A 67 12.15 3.96 -5.57
CA ASP A 67 13.23 3.23 -6.20
C ASP A 67 12.96 2.89 -7.68
N GLY A 68 11.80 3.29 -8.21
CA GLY A 68 11.42 3.04 -9.58
C GLY A 68 11.16 1.56 -9.85
N THR A 69 10.74 0.78 -8.86
CA THR A 69 10.26 -0.60 -9.05
C THR A 69 8.79 -0.61 -9.48
N PHE A 70 8.34 -1.68 -10.14
CA PHE A 70 6.91 -1.88 -10.42
C PHE A 70 6.26 -2.55 -9.20
N GLN A 71 4.94 -2.46 -9.09
CA GLN A 71 4.19 -3.14 -8.04
C GLN A 71 3.15 -4.05 -8.66
N VAL A 72 2.97 -5.24 -8.10
CA VAL A 72 1.92 -6.19 -8.51
C VAL A 72 0.93 -6.33 -7.37
N PHE A 73 -0.35 -6.16 -7.64
CA PHE A 73 -1.44 -6.36 -6.68
C PHE A 73 -2.29 -7.52 -7.15
N TYR A 74 -2.53 -8.51 -6.28
CA TYR A 74 -3.47 -9.58 -6.51
C TYR A 74 -4.58 -9.51 -5.47
N VAL A 75 -5.83 -9.35 -5.92
CA VAL A 75 -6.99 -9.27 -5.03
C VAL A 75 -7.40 -10.68 -4.64
N ALA A 76 -7.23 -11.00 -3.37
CA ALA A 76 -7.55 -12.31 -2.80
C ALA A 76 -9.04 -12.42 -2.45
N ARG A 77 -9.67 -11.35 -1.95
CA ARG A 77 -11.10 -11.32 -1.57
C ARG A 77 -11.72 -9.95 -1.76
N GLY A 78 -13.05 -9.94 -1.84
CA GLY A 78 -13.84 -8.72 -1.90
C GLY A 78 -13.71 -7.99 -3.23
N THR A 79 -14.11 -6.72 -3.21
CA THR A 79 -14.14 -5.86 -4.39
C THR A 79 -13.79 -4.43 -4.00
N GLY A 80 -13.41 -3.63 -4.99
CA GLY A 80 -13.12 -2.22 -4.78
C GLY A 80 -12.88 -1.49 -6.09
N ARG A 81 -12.38 -0.27 -5.98
CA ARG A 81 -11.98 0.57 -7.08
C ARG A 81 -10.50 0.90 -6.97
N VAL A 82 -9.80 0.81 -8.10
CA VAL A 82 -8.40 1.17 -8.21
C VAL A 82 -8.22 2.29 -9.22
N GLN A 83 -7.38 3.26 -8.88
CA GLN A 83 -6.97 4.33 -9.76
C GLN A 83 -5.44 4.34 -9.86
N VAL A 84 -4.95 4.53 -11.09
CA VAL A 84 -3.53 4.67 -11.38
C VAL A 84 -3.29 5.95 -12.14
N VAL A 85 -2.34 6.76 -11.67
CA VAL A 85 -1.93 8.03 -12.26
C VAL A 85 -0.48 7.89 -12.75
N GLY A 86 -0.28 8.16 -14.04
CA GLY A 86 1.05 8.14 -14.65
C GLY A 86 1.85 9.39 -14.32
N THR A 87 3.15 9.37 -14.62
CA THR A 87 4.08 10.48 -14.32
C THR A 87 3.73 11.81 -14.99
N GLY A 88 2.94 11.80 -16.06
CA GLY A 88 2.39 13.00 -16.69
C GLY A 88 1.15 13.59 -15.98
N GLY A 89 0.79 13.10 -14.79
CA GLY A 89 -0.38 13.55 -14.03
C GLY A 89 -1.73 13.07 -14.60
N LYS A 90 -1.72 12.24 -15.65
CA LYS A 90 -2.93 11.68 -16.26
C LYS A 90 -3.33 10.40 -15.54
N ARG A 91 -4.61 10.29 -15.20
CA ARG A 91 -5.22 9.02 -14.78
C ARG A 91 -5.25 8.06 -15.96
N VAL A 92 -4.44 7.00 -15.86
CA VAL A 92 -4.28 5.97 -16.91
C VAL A 92 -5.15 4.75 -16.66
N LEU A 93 -5.58 4.53 -15.42
CA LEU A 93 -6.51 3.48 -15.04
C LEU A 93 -7.50 4.01 -14.01
N ASP A 94 -8.76 3.62 -14.19
CA ASP A 94 -9.85 3.84 -13.24
C ASP A 94 -10.86 2.72 -13.43
N THR A 95 -10.83 1.72 -12.56
CA THR A 95 -11.65 0.52 -12.74
C THR A 95 -12.08 -0.07 -11.41
N LYS A 96 -13.17 -0.85 -11.46
CA LYS A 96 -13.45 -1.82 -10.41
C LYS A 96 -12.47 -2.97 -10.51
N ILE A 97 -12.10 -3.52 -9.35
CA ILE A 97 -11.27 -4.71 -9.20
C ILE A 97 -11.95 -5.67 -8.21
N GLN A 98 -11.81 -6.96 -8.44
CA GLN A 98 -12.44 -8.01 -7.63
C GLN A 98 -11.51 -9.20 -7.42
N ALA A 99 -11.86 -10.05 -6.46
CA ALA A 99 -11.15 -11.29 -6.17
C ALA A 99 -10.78 -12.09 -7.43
N GLY A 100 -9.54 -12.57 -7.47
CA GLY A 100 -8.97 -13.31 -8.59
C GLY A 100 -8.34 -12.42 -9.68
N GLN A 101 -8.45 -11.10 -9.58
CA GLN A 101 -7.82 -10.18 -10.52
C GLN A 101 -6.44 -9.70 -10.06
N LEU A 102 -5.59 -9.44 -11.03
CA LEU A 102 -4.23 -8.93 -10.85
C LEU A 102 -4.09 -7.57 -11.53
N LEU A 103 -3.44 -6.64 -10.85
CA LEU A 103 -3.08 -5.33 -11.36
C LEU A 103 -1.56 -5.16 -11.30
N VAL A 104 -0.95 -4.70 -12.39
CA VAL A 104 0.45 -4.27 -12.41
C VAL A 104 0.48 -2.75 -12.47
N VAL A 105 1.11 -2.12 -11.49
CA VAL A 105 1.36 -0.67 -11.44
C VAL A 105 2.77 -0.42 -11.96
N PRO A 106 2.93 0.30 -13.08
CA PRO A 106 4.24 0.62 -13.63
C PRO A 106 5.10 1.46 -12.67
N ARG A 107 6.41 1.46 -12.94
CA ARG A 107 7.41 2.23 -12.20
C ARG A 107 7.01 3.71 -12.12
N PHE A 108 7.15 4.33 -10.95
CA PHE A 108 6.81 5.73 -10.66
C PHE A 108 5.34 6.12 -10.84
N PHE A 109 4.44 5.17 -11.07
CA PHE A 109 3.01 5.48 -11.16
C PHE A 109 2.42 5.47 -9.75
N ALA A 110 1.55 6.44 -9.48
CA ALA A 110 0.82 6.47 -8.22
C ALA A 110 -0.41 5.56 -8.32
N VAL A 111 -0.66 4.77 -7.28
CA VAL A 111 -1.84 3.92 -7.16
C VAL A 111 -2.61 4.25 -5.89
N ALA A 112 -3.94 4.26 -5.98
CA ALA A 112 -4.83 4.37 -4.84
C ALA A 112 -5.95 3.34 -4.98
N GLN A 113 -6.39 2.78 -3.86
CA GLN A 113 -7.43 1.74 -3.83
C GLN A 113 -8.46 2.07 -2.75
N ILE A 114 -9.73 1.88 -3.06
CA ILE A 114 -10.84 1.99 -2.10
C ILE A 114 -11.62 0.67 -2.14
N ALA A 115 -11.89 0.08 -0.98
CA ALA A 115 -12.72 -1.11 -0.88
C ALA A 115 -14.20 -0.76 -1.09
N ASP A 116 -14.99 -1.66 -1.67
CA ASP A 116 -16.44 -1.53 -1.70
C ASP A 116 -17.03 -1.92 -0.30
N GLY A 117 -18.35 -1.96 -0.17
CA GLY A 117 -19.04 -2.11 1.12
C GLY A 117 -18.83 -3.45 1.86
N GLU A 118 -18.26 -4.46 1.21
CA GLU A 118 -17.90 -5.75 1.83
C GLU A 118 -16.43 -5.83 2.25
N GLY A 119 -15.64 -4.78 2.00
CA GLY A 119 -14.20 -4.79 2.20
C GLY A 119 -13.43 -5.39 1.01
N MET A 120 -12.11 -5.36 1.11
CA MET A 120 -11.20 -5.88 0.08
C MET A 120 -9.92 -6.43 0.70
N GLU A 121 -9.42 -7.55 0.21
CA GLU A 121 -8.17 -8.15 0.63
C GLU A 121 -7.26 -8.35 -0.57
N PHE A 122 -6.02 -7.88 -0.49
CA PHE A 122 -5.03 -8.08 -1.54
C PHE A 122 -3.65 -8.39 -1.00
N VAL A 123 -2.85 -9.02 -1.85
CA VAL A 123 -1.41 -9.19 -1.67
C VAL A 123 -0.71 -8.29 -2.68
N SER A 124 0.26 -7.48 -2.23
CA SER A 124 1.16 -6.76 -3.13
C SER A 124 2.55 -7.36 -3.12
N ILE A 125 3.17 -7.47 -4.30
CA ILE A 125 4.50 -8.01 -4.49
C ILE A 125 5.35 -6.91 -5.14
N LEU A 126 6.48 -6.62 -4.52
CA LEU A 126 7.39 -5.57 -4.94
C LEU A 126 8.79 -6.17 -5.15
N PRO A 127 9.48 -5.85 -6.26
CA PRO A 127 10.90 -6.10 -6.38
C PRO A 127 11.69 -5.40 -5.29
N GLY A 128 12.71 -6.08 -4.79
CA GLY A 128 13.56 -5.58 -3.70
C GLY A 128 13.13 -6.11 -2.33
N THR A 129 14.12 -6.27 -1.47
CA THR A 129 14.00 -6.93 -0.16
C THR A 129 13.48 -6.00 0.94
N SER A 130 13.49 -4.70 0.67
CA SER A 130 12.92 -3.62 1.49
C SER A 130 12.47 -2.48 0.57
N PRO A 131 11.24 -2.53 0.03
CA PRO A 131 10.81 -1.65 -1.04
C PRO A 131 10.61 -0.22 -0.52
N ALA A 132 11.04 0.77 -1.29
CA ALA A 132 10.88 2.17 -0.94
C ALA A 132 9.53 2.70 -1.45
N VAL A 133 8.48 2.60 -0.60
CA VAL A 133 7.15 3.11 -0.90
C VAL A 133 6.92 4.45 -0.19
N GLU A 134 6.51 5.45 -0.95
CA GLU A 134 6.11 6.76 -0.44
C GLU A 134 4.60 6.94 -0.52
N GLU A 135 4.05 7.57 0.51
CA GLU A 135 2.61 7.77 0.70
C GLU A 135 2.26 9.23 0.42
N PHE A 136 1.01 9.51 0.02
CA PHE A 136 0.56 10.89 -0.22
C PHE A 136 -0.39 11.41 0.86
N ALA A 137 -1.19 10.56 1.50
CA ALA A 137 -2.22 11.00 2.45
C ALA A 137 -2.13 10.23 3.77
N SER A 138 -1.00 10.36 4.46
CA SER A 138 -0.74 9.75 5.77
C SER A 138 0.30 10.52 6.57
N LYS A 139 0.56 10.10 7.81
CA LYS A 139 1.65 10.64 8.65
C LYS A 139 3.04 10.44 8.05
N LYS A 140 3.20 9.49 7.13
CA LYS A 140 4.45 9.25 6.38
C LYS A 140 4.47 9.95 5.02
N SER A 141 3.50 10.83 4.76
CA SER A 141 3.37 11.47 3.47
C SER A 141 4.59 12.32 3.07
N VAL A 142 4.89 12.33 1.78
CA VAL A 142 5.88 13.20 1.13
C VAL A 142 5.68 14.68 1.43
N TRP A 143 4.47 15.11 1.82
CA TRP A 143 4.18 16.49 2.15
C TRP A 143 4.65 16.89 3.56
N ASN A 144 4.80 15.94 4.49
CA ASN A 144 5.11 16.24 5.90
C ASN A 144 6.53 16.80 6.12
N PRO A 145 7.57 16.35 5.39
CA PRO A 145 8.91 16.94 5.49
C PRO A 145 9.02 18.36 4.89
N LEU A 146 8.04 18.80 4.09
CA LEU A 146 8.08 20.10 3.45
C LEU A 146 7.73 21.22 4.44
N SER A 147 8.41 22.37 4.30
CA SER A 147 8.03 23.55 5.07
C SER A 147 6.65 24.06 4.66
N PRO A 148 5.89 24.70 5.58
CA PRO A 148 4.57 25.24 5.26
C PRO A 148 4.53 26.13 4.02
N ILE A 149 5.57 26.92 3.80
CA ILE A 149 5.66 27.86 2.67
C ILE A 149 5.81 27.09 1.35
N VAL A 150 6.59 26.00 1.33
CA VAL A 150 6.76 25.17 0.12
C VAL A 150 5.42 24.55 -0.28
N SER A 151 4.67 24.00 0.66
CA SER A 151 3.34 23.43 0.40
C SER A 151 2.34 24.48 -0.08
N GLN A 152 2.31 25.67 0.56
CA GLN A 152 1.44 26.78 0.16
C GLN A 152 1.68 27.21 -1.29
N VAL A 153 2.94 27.45 -1.65
CA VAL A 153 3.31 27.91 -2.99
C VAL A 153 3.08 26.81 -4.02
N SER A 154 3.47 25.57 -3.72
CA SER A 154 3.36 24.44 -4.67
C SER A 154 1.92 24.07 -5.00
N LEU A 155 1.03 24.11 -3.99
CA LEU A 155 -0.38 23.77 -4.15
C LEU A 155 -1.26 25.00 -4.41
N SER A 156 -0.70 26.21 -4.37
CA SER A 156 -1.44 27.48 -4.46
C SER A 156 -2.56 27.58 -3.43
N VAL A 157 -2.24 27.30 -2.16
CA VAL A 157 -3.19 27.28 -1.03
C VAL A 157 -2.83 28.30 0.06
N THR A 158 -3.82 28.66 0.88
CA THR A 158 -3.62 29.53 2.06
C THR A 158 -2.90 28.78 3.18
N LEU A 159 -2.30 29.52 4.12
CA LEU A 159 -1.72 28.95 5.34
C LEU A 159 -2.76 28.14 6.13
N GLU A 160 -3.98 28.65 6.27
CA GLU A 160 -5.07 27.96 6.98
C GLU A 160 -5.39 26.61 6.34
N PHE A 161 -5.46 26.54 5.00
CA PHE A 161 -5.70 25.28 4.31
C PHE A 161 -4.51 24.33 4.42
N GLU A 162 -3.29 24.87 4.38
CA GLU A 162 -2.06 24.08 4.55
C GLU A 162 -1.99 23.43 5.94
N GLU A 163 -2.32 24.18 6.99
CA GLU A 163 -2.42 23.69 8.36
C GLU A 163 -3.50 22.61 8.50
N PHE A 164 -4.68 22.83 7.89
CA PHE A 164 -5.74 21.83 7.82
C PHE A 164 -5.29 20.56 7.09
N PHE A 165 -4.68 20.71 5.92
CA PHE A 165 -4.16 19.61 5.10
C PHE A 165 -3.13 18.77 5.87
N ARG A 166 -2.13 19.42 6.47
CA ARG A 166 -1.12 18.75 7.30
C ARG A 166 -1.75 18.07 8.53
N SER A 167 -2.65 18.75 9.23
CA SER A 167 -3.35 18.19 10.40
C SER A 167 -4.09 16.90 10.07
N ASN A 168 -4.73 16.80 8.90
CA ASN A 168 -5.42 15.58 8.47
C ASN A 168 -4.45 14.44 8.12
N MET A 169 -3.33 14.73 7.47
CA MET A 169 -2.30 13.72 7.20
C MET A 169 -1.73 13.13 8.49
N GLN A 170 -1.51 13.94 9.53
CA GLN A 170 -0.98 13.46 10.81
C GLN A 170 -1.93 12.48 11.55
N LYS A 171 -3.23 12.48 11.21
CA LYS A 171 -4.24 11.61 11.82
C LYS A 171 -4.39 10.27 11.10
N THR A 172 -3.78 10.11 9.93
CA THR A 172 -4.02 8.96 9.03
C THR A 172 -2.77 8.11 8.83
N THR A 173 -2.99 6.86 8.46
CA THR A 173 -1.94 5.90 8.09
C THR A 173 -2.11 5.49 6.62
N ILE A 174 -1.31 4.54 6.13
CA ILE A 174 -1.54 3.94 4.81
C ILE A 174 -2.95 3.36 4.66
N LEU A 175 -3.60 2.96 5.76
CA LEU A 175 -5.02 2.62 5.78
C LEU A 175 -5.82 3.79 6.36
N VAL A 176 -6.80 4.23 5.59
CA VAL A 176 -7.69 5.36 5.92
C VAL A 176 -9.11 4.83 6.05
N PRO A 177 -9.75 4.94 7.23
CA PRO A 177 -11.14 4.53 7.41
C PRO A 177 -12.08 5.47 6.62
N PRO A 178 -13.29 5.02 6.26
CA PRO A 178 -14.26 5.89 5.63
C PRO A 178 -14.63 7.05 6.56
N THR A 179 -14.86 8.23 5.97
CA THR A 179 -15.49 9.35 6.67
C THR A 179 -16.99 9.07 6.79
N ASN A 180 -17.50 9.06 8.02
CA ASN A 180 -18.93 9.00 8.32
C ASN A 180 -19.71 10.16 7.68
#